data_AF-C0HL94-F1
#
_entry.id   AF-C0HL94-F1
#
_cell.length_a   1.000
_cell.length_b   1.000
_cell.length_c   1.000
_cell.angle_alpha   90.00
_cell.angle_beta   90.00
_cell.angle_gamma   90.00
#
_symmetry.space_group_name_H-M   'P 1'
#
loop_
_entity.id
_entity.type
_entity.pdbx_description
1 polymer ?
#
loop_
_entity_poly.entity_id
_entity_poly.type
_entity_poly.pdbx_seq_one_letter_code
_entity_poly.pdbx_strand_id
1 'polypeptide(L)'
;MSAQKLYGSHVPLAPLSRILLGIGSAATAITDPRRGDMVAAMGETTAVGPVLENIRRRMESDKIGKKLLMEKPRISNETIDRKWLAQLPDGTLGKHYSNFLERLNTSPDARPTVKYIDNLEHLYVMQRYRETHDFTHIALEQKTNMLGGSSSEIF
;
A
#
# COMPACT_ATOMS: atom_id res chain seq x y z
N MET A 1 -18.52 -14.67 18.94
CA MET A 1 -17.40 -14.07 19.72
C MET A 1 -16.52 -13.32 18.74
N SER A 2 -16.20 -12.04 18.99
CA SER A 2 -15.20 -11.32 18.17
C SER A 2 -13.86 -12.03 18.35
N ALA A 3 -13.17 -12.33 17.25
CA ALA A 3 -11.79 -12.80 17.36
C ALA A 3 -10.92 -11.71 18.03
N GLN A 4 -9.83 -12.13 18.66
CA GLN A 4 -8.92 -11.23 19.35
C GLN A 4 -8.16 -10.36 18.34
N LYS A 5 -7.96 -9.08 18.65
CA LYS A 5 -7.13 -8.19 17.83
C LYS A 5 -5.65 -8.57 17.96
N LEU A 6 -4.94 -8.59 16.83
CA LEU A 6 -3.50 -8.86 16.78
C LEU A 6 -2.65 -7.58 16.95
N TYR A 7 -3.21 -6.42 16.56
CA TYR A 7 -2.58 -5.10 16.63
C TYR A 7 -3.66 -4.01 16.71
N GLY A 8 -3.27 -2.77 17.03
CA GLY A 8 -4.22 -1.69 17.38
C GLY A 8 -5.32 -1.43 16.34
N SER A 9 -4.95 -1.33 15.07
CA SER A 9 -5.88 -1.12 13.94
C SER A 9 -6.51 -2.41 13.40
N HIS A 10 -6.22 -3.58 13.99
CA HIS A 10 -6.73 -4.86 13.50
C HIS A 10 -8.26 -4.94 13.61
N VAL A 11 -8.90 -5.36 12.52
CA VAL A 11 -10.32 -5.64 12.41
C VAL A 11 -10.46 -7.08 11.91
N PRO A 12 -10.66 -8.05 12.81
CA PRO A 12 -10.82 -9.43 12.40
C PRO A 12 -12.13 -9.60 11.63
N LEU A 13 -12.06 -10.30 10.50
CA LEU A 13 -13.22 -10.55 9.64
C LEU A 13 -13.52 -12.04 9.55
N ALA A 14 -14.80 -12.39 9.67
CA ALA A 14 -15.24 -13.73 9.26
C ALA A 14 -15.03 -13.90 7.74
N PRO A 15 -14.81 -15.12 7.22
CA PRO A 15 -14.55 -15.35 5.80
C PRO A 15 -15.60 -14.72 4.87
N LEU A 16 -16.89 -14.84 5.20
CA LEU A 16 -17.97 -14.23 4.43
C LEU A 16 -17.90 -12.70 4.46
N SER A 17 -17.66 -12.10 5.62
CA SER A 17 -17.50 -10.64 5.77
C SER A 17 -16.30 -10.12 4.97
N ARG A 18 -15.19 -10.87 4.92
CA ARG A 18 -14.00 -10.55 4.13
C ARG A 18 -14.31 -10.55 2.63
N ILE A 19 -15.03 -11.57 2.15
CA ILE A 19 -15.44 -11.66 0.73
C ILE A 19 -16.36 -10.50 0.36
N LEU A 20 -17.39 -10.25 1.17
CA LEU A 20 -18.34 -9.15 0.93
C LEU A 20 -17.65 -7.78 0.94
N LEU A 21 -16.73 -7.56 1.87
CA LEU A 21 -15.91 -6.35 1.91
C LEU A 21 -15.07 -6.22 0.64
N GLY A 22 -14.40 -7.29 0.19
CA GLY A 22 -13.62 -7.26 -1.04
C GLY A 22 -14.44 -6.89 -2.27
N ILE A 23 -15.62 -7.51 -2.43
CA ILE A 23 -16.53 -7.21 -3.55
C ILE A 23 -17.03 -5.77 -3.48
N GLY A 24 -17.54 -5.33 -2.32
CA GLY A 24 -18.10 -3.98 -2.15
C GLY A 24 -17.04 -2.88 -2.29
N SER A 25 -15.84 -3.12 -1.76
CA SER A 25 -14.71 -2.21 -1.91
C SER A 25 -14.19 -2.15 -3.34
N ALA A 26 -14.14 -3.28 -4.06
CA ALA A 26 -13.80 -3.29 -5.48
C ALA A 26 -14.80 -2.50 -6.33
N ALA A 27 -16.11 -2.73 -6.14
CA ALA A 27 -17.15 -2.00 -6.84
C ALA A 27 -17.06 -0.49 -6.57
N THR A 28 -16.81 -0.09 -5.33
CA THR A 28 -16.66 1.33 -4.96
C THR A 28 -15.38 1.94 -5.53
N ALA A 29 -14.25 1.22 -5.48
CA ALA A 29 -13.00 1.67 -6.08
C ALA A 29 -13.16 1.90 -7.59
N ILE A 30 -13.95 1.05 -8.25
CA ILE A 30 -14.21 1.17 -9.68
C ILE A 30 -15.04 2.41 -10.02
N THR A 31 -16.05 2.73 -9.22
CA THR A 31 -16.95 3.86 -9.47
C THR A 31 -16.40 5.20 -8.99
N ASP A 32 -15.60 5.20 -7.92
CA ASP A 32 -14.90 6.38 -7.40
C ASP A 32 -13.48 6.03 -6.93
N PRO A 33 -12.48 6.10 -7.83
CA PRO A 33 -11.09 5.77 -7.52
C PRO A 33 -10.46 6.69 -6.45
N ARG A 34 -11.09 7.83 -6.14
CA ARG A 34 -10.64 8.73 -5.07
C ARG A 34 -10.95 8.16 -3.68
N ARG A 35 -11.77 7.11 -3.59
CA ARG A 35 -11.98 6.30 -2.39
C ARG A 35 -10.76 5.41 -2.12
N GLY A 36 -9.64 6.03 -1.76
CA GLY A 36 -8.39 5.33 -1.44
C GLY A 36 -8.55 4.34 -0.28
N ASP A 37 -9.50 4.56 0.62
CA ASP A 37 -9.90 3.62 1.67
C ASP A 37 -10.51 2.32 1.11
N MET A 38 -11.30 2.41 0.03
CA MET A 38 -11.90 1.26 -0.66
C MET A 38 -10.89 0.53 -1.54
N VAL A 39 -10.00 1.25 -2.24
CA VAL A 39 -8.87 0.64 -2.93
C VAL A 39 -8.01 -0.15 -1.93
N ALA A 40 -7.72 0.45 -0.78
CA ALA A 40 -6.99 -0.18 0.30
C ALA A 40 -7.70 -1.44 0.81
N ALA A 41 -8.99 -1.36 1.15
CA ALA A 41 -9.77 -2.49 1.65
C ALA A 41 -9.87 -3.63 0.60
N MET A 42 -10.05 -3.30 -0.67
CA MET A 42 -10.03 -4.26 -1.78
C MET A 42 -8.67 -4.98 -1.86
N GLY A 43 -7.56 -4.23 -1.85
CA GLY A 43 -6.22 -4.81 -1.88
C GLY A 43 -5.93 -5.71 -0.67
N GLU A 44 -6.36 -5.31 0.52
CA GLU A 44 -6.17 -6.10 1.74
C GLU A 44 -6.99 -7.39 1.74
N THR A 45 -8.24 -7.34 1.31
CA THR A 45 -9.15 -8.50 1.32
C THR A 45 -8.76 -9.53 0.27
N THR A 46 -8.19 -9.08 -0.85
CA THR A 46 -7.69 -9.93 -1.95
C THR A 46 -6.23 -10.38 -1.75
N ALA A 47 -5.47 -9.74 -0.87
CA ALA A 47 -4.13 -10.19 -0.48
C ALA A 47 -4.20 -11.50 0.34
N VAL A 48 -4.19 -12.63 -0.36
CA VAL A 48 -4.26 -13.96 0.26
C VAL A 48 -2.94 -14.32 0.96
N GLY A 49 -3.04 -15.04 2.08
CA GLY A 49 -1.89 -15.43 2.90
C GLY A 49 -0.72 -16.06 2.13
N PRO A 50 -0.94 -16.99 1.18
CA PRO A 50 0.16 -17.56 0.39
C PRO A 50 0.92 -16.54 -0.48
N VAL A 51 0.24 -15.50 -0.99
CA VAL A 51 0.89 -14.46 -1.81
C VAL A 51 1.78 -13.58 -0.93
N LEU A 52 1.24 -13.13 0.22
CA LEU A 52 2.02 -12.34 1.17
C LEU A 52 3.20 -13.12 1.74
N GLU A 53 3.01 -14.43 1.99
CA GLU A 53 4.10 -15.30 2.45
C GLU A 53 5.19 -15.47 1.39
N ASN A 54 4.83 -15.62 0.12
CA ASN A 54 5.81 -15.66 -0.96
C ASN A 54 6.62 -14.36 -1.05
N ILE A 55 5.95 -13.21 -0.94
CA ILE A 55 6.64 -11.90 -0.92
C ILE A 55 7.56 -11.81 0.30
N ARG A 56 7.08 -12.20 1.49
CA ARG A 56 7.87 -12.21 2.73
C ARG A 56 9.13 -13.07 2.58
N ARG A 57 9.01 -14.29 2.05
CA ARG A 57 10.15 -15.19 1.81
C ARG A 57 11.15 -14.63 0.81
N ARG A 58 10.66 -14.00 -0.26
CA ARG A 58 11.54 -13.31 -1.23
C ARG A 58 12.32 -12.18 -0.56
N MET A 59 11.64 -11.36 0.25
CA MET A 59 12.31 -10.32 1.04
C MET A 59 13.33 -10.93 1.99
N GLU A 60 13.00 -12.00 2.71
CA GLU A 60 13.90 -12.66 3.67
C GLU A 60 15.14 -13.28 3.02
N SER A 61 15.01 -13.76 1.76
CA SER A 61 16.14 -14.30 0.98
C SER A 61 17.08 -13.23 0.43
N ASP A 62 16.64 -11.97 0.37
CA ASP A 62 17.43 -10.84 -0.11
C ASP A 62 18.06 -10.07 1.05
N LYS A 63 19.32 -9.60 0.90
CA LYS A 63 20.01 -8.88 1.98
C LYS A 63 19.31 -7.58 2.36
N ILE A 64 18.81 -6.82 1.38
CA ILE A 64 18.11 -5.55 1.60
C ILE A 64 16.68 -5.84 2.09
N GLY A 65 16.00 -6.80 1.48
CA GLY A 65 14.68 -7.26 1.89
C GLY A 65 14.65 -7.74 3.35
N LYS A 66 15.65 -8.51 3.79
CA LYS A 66 15.79 -8.95 5.18
C LYS A 66 15.98 -7.77 6.13
N LYS A 67 16.81 -6.80 5.73
CA LYS A 67 16.99 -5.55 6.50
C LYS A 67 15.66 -4.78 6.63
N LEU A 68 14.87 -4.69 5.56
CA LEU A 68 13.55 -4.07 5.60
C LEU A 68 12.59 -4.80 6.55
N LEU A 69 12.57 -6.13 6.53
CA LEU A 69 11.74 -6.92 7.46
C LEU A 69 12.13 -6.74 8.93
N MET A 70 13.42 -6.52 9.20
CA MET A 70 13.95 -6.30 10.54
C MET A 70 13.67 -4.87 11.05
N GLU A 71 14.08 -3.86 10.28
CA GLU A 71 14.02 -2.45 10.69
C GLU A 71 12.61 -1.85 10.52
N LYS A 72 11.80 -2.45 9.65
CA LYS A 72 10.44 -2.03 9.31
C LYS A 72 10.28 -0.53 9.04
N PRO A 73 11.17 0.11 8.24
CA PRO A 73 11.07 1.54 7.97
C PRO A 73 9.73 1.88 7.31
N ARG A 74 9.20 3.04 7.69
CA ARG A 74 7.91 3.59 7.25
C ARG A 74 8.12 4.74 6.28
N ILE A 75 7.10 5.04 5.50
CA ILE A 75 7.05 6.15 4.54
C ILE A 75 5.81 6.95 4.90
N SER A 76 6.04 8.04 5.63
CA SER A 76 5.01 8.89 6.22
C SER A 76 5.49 10.35 6.24
N ASN A 77 4.61 11.30 6.57
CA ASN A 77 5.03 12.70 6.71
C ASN A 77 6.04 12.92 7.86
N GLU A 78 6.07 12.03 8.87
CA GLU A 78 7.07 12.11 9.96
C GLU A 78 8.46 11.63 9.53
N THR A 79 8.54 10.77 8.53
CA THR A 79 9.79 10.15 8.06
C THR A 79 10.34 10.80 6.79
N ILE A 80 9.51 11.56 6.08
CA ILE A 80 9.86 12.20 4.81
C ILE A 80 9.74 13.73 4.92
N ASP A 81 10.86 14.42 4.74
CA ASP A 81 10.85 15.86 4.54
C ASP A 81 10.45 16.20 3.10
N ARG A 82 9.18 16.52 2.91
CA ARG A 82 8.62 16.91 1.59
C ARG A 82 9.23 18.20 1.04
N LYS A 83 9.63 19.14 1.90
CA LYS A 83 10.24 20.39 1.44
C LYS A 83 11.65 20.12 0.91
N TRP A 84 12.41 19.27 1.60
CA TRP A 84 13.71 18.82 1.13
C TRP A 84 13.59 18.03 -0.19
N LEU A 85 12.63 17.10 -0.31
CA LEU A 85 12.41 16.37 -1.57
C LEU A 85 12.11 17.31 -2.75
N ALA A 86 11.35 18.38 -2.51
CA ALA A 86 11.02 19.36 -3.54
C ALA A 86 12.24 20.16 -4.02
N GLN A 87 13.30 20.25 -3.22
CA GLN A 87 14.55 20.96 -3.54
C GLN A 87 15.58 20.07 -4.25
N LEU A 88 15.34 18.76 -4.32
CA LEU A 88 16.27 17.84 -5.00
C LEU A 88 16.32 18.15 -6.51
N PRO A 89 17.47 17.86 -7.17
CA PRO A 89 17.60 17.98 -8.60
C PRO A 89 16.57 17.13 -9.36
N ASP A 90 16.17 17.62 -10.54
CA ASP A 90 15.34 16.85 -11.47
C ASP A 90 16.06 15.54 -11.87
N GLY A 91 15.26 14.48 -12.08
CA GLY A 91 15.76 13.12 -12.35
C GLY A 91 16.01 12.27 -11.10
N THR A 92 16.01 12.86 -9.90
CA THR A 92 16.06 12.06 -8.66
C THR A 92 14.69 11.46 -8.33
N LEU A 93 14.66 10.23 -7.81
CA LEU A 93 13.41 9.61 -7.35
C LEU A 93 12.67 10.50 -6.33
N GLY A 94 13.41 11.15 -5.44
CA GLY A 94 12.83 12.06 -4.45
C GLY A 94 12.11 13.26 -5.06
N LYS A 95 12.71 13.90 -6.08
CA LYS A 95 12.08 15.01 -6.81
C LYS A 95 10.82 14.56 -7.56
N HIS A 96 10.89 13.41 -8.24
CA HIS A 96 9.72 12.84 -8.90
C HIS A 96 8.60 12.48 -7.91
N TYR A 97 8.95 11.93 -6.74
CA TYR A 97 7.98 11.63 -5.70
C TYR A 97 7.32 12.90 -5.13
N SER A 98 8.09 13.95 -4.87
CA SER A 98 7.55 15.26 -4.46
C SER A 98 6.56 15.80 -5.50
N ASN A 99 6.95 15.83 -6.77
CA ASN A 99 6.11 16.33 -7.86
C ASN A 99 4.85 15.47 -8.05
N PHE A 100 4.96 14.15 -7.88
CA PHE A 100 3.83 13.23 -7.93
C PHE A 100 2.80 13.52 -6.82
N LEU A 101 3.26 13.66 -5.58
CA LEU A 101 2.40 13.97 -4.44
C LEU A 101 1.70 15.33 -4.60
N GLU A 102 2.43 16.34 -5.08
CA GLU A 102 1.88 17.68 -5.34
C GLU A 102 0.83 17.65 -6.45
N ARG A 103 1.13 17.01 -7.59
CA ARG A 103 0.21 16.89 -8.73
C ARG A 103 -1.11 16.21 -8.36
N LEU A 104 -1.05 15.19 -7.49
CA LEU A 104 -2.24 14.48 -7.03
C LEU A 104 -2.89 15.11 -5.78
N ASN A 105 -2.35 16.24 -5.30
CA ASN A 105 -2.76 16.89 -4.06
C ASN A 105 -2.90 15.89 -2.90
N THR A 106 -1.89 15.03 -2.72
CA THR A 106 -1.87 13.94 -1.75
C THR A 106 -0.62 14.00 -0.86
N SER A 107 -0.50 13.04 0.06
CA SER A 107 0.65 12.91 0.96
C SER A 107 0.95 11.44 1.26
N PRO A 108 2.14 11.11 1.79
CA PRO A 108 2.47 9.76 2.23
C PRO A 108 1.41 9.16 3.17
N ASP A 109 0.87 9.96 4.08
CA ASP A 109 -0.14 9.53 5.07
C ASP A 109 -1.52 9.24 4.46
N ALA A 110 -1.74 9.60 3.19
CA ALA A 110 -2.96 9.21 2.48
C ALA A 110 -3.06 7.68 2.28
N ARG A 111 -1.97 6.94 2.54
CA ARG A 111 -1.95 5.47 2.52
C ARG A 111 -2.42 4.93 3.88
N PRO A 112 -3.65 4.41 3.99
CA PRO A 112 -4.21 4.02 5.27
C PRO A 112 -3.47 2.81 5.87
N THR A 113 -3.42 2.79 7.20
CA THR A 113 -2.90 1.64 7.95
C THR A 113 -3.65 0.37 7.60
N VAL A 114 -2.93 -0.74 7.48
CA VAL A 114 -3.47 -2.10 7.31
C VAL A 114 -4.38 -2.46 8.50
N LYS A 115 -5.51 -3.15 8.23
CA LYS A 115 -6.59 -3.46 9.18
C LYS A 115 -7.03 -4.92 9.17
N TYR A 116 -6.99 -5.59 8.03
CA TYR A 116 -7.64 -6.88 7.77
C TYR A 116 -6.64 -8.03 7.55
N ILE A 117 -5.39 -7.89 8.00
CA ILE A 117 -4.37 -8.93 7.87
C ILE A 117 -4.28 -9.73 9.17
N ASP A 118 -4.70 -10.99 9.11
CA ASP A 118 -4.74 -11.90 10.26
C ASP A 118 -3.38 -12.56 10.58
N ASN A 119 -2.26 -12.06 10.03
CA ASN A 119 -0.91 -12.55 10.29
C ASN A 119 0.08 -11.38 10.52
N LEU A 120 0.69 -11.34 11.71
CA LEU A 120 1.64 -10.29 12.10
C LEU A 120 2.91 -10.25 11.22
N GLU A 121 3.34 -11.37 10.66
CA GLU A 121 4.49 -11.41 9.75
C GLU A 121 4.16 -10.80 8.38
N HIS A 122 2.89 -10.85 7.97
CA HIS A 122 2.41 -10.29 6.70
C HIS A 122 2.03 -8.81 6.82
N LEU A 123 1.79 -8.32 8.04
CA LEU A 123 1.38 -6.95 8.32
C LEU A 123 2.34 -5.92 7.70
N TYR A 124 3.64 -6.07 7.97
CA TYR A 124 4.63 -5.13 7.42
C TYR A 124 4.75 -5.25 5.90
N VAL A 125 4.64 -6.46 5.35
CA VAL A 125 4.71 -6.69 3.89
C VAL A 125 3.58 -5.95 3.18
N MET A 126 2.34 -6.14 3.63
CA MET A 126 1.17 -5.46 3.05
C MET A 126 1.25 -3.94 3.21
N GLN A 127 1.72 -3.49 4.37
CA GLN A 127 1.81 -2.08 4.64
C GLN A 127 2.92 -1.40 3.84
N ARG A 128 4.08 -2.06 3.68
CA ARG A 128 5.18 -1.57 2.87
C ARG A 128 4.78 -1.50 1.40
N TYR A 129 4.07 -2.51 0.90
CA TYR A 129 3.48 -2.50 -0.44
C TYR A 129 2.66 -1.22 -0.69
N ARG A 130 1.77 -0.84 0.23
CA ARG A 130 0.96 0.39 0.11
C ARG A 130 1.79 1.66 0.07
N GLU A 131 2.81 1.72 0.91
CA GLU A 131 3.69 2.87 1.06
C GLU A 131 4.60 3.08 -0.16
N THR A 132 5.03 1.98 -0.81
CA THR A 132 5.92 2.04 -1.97
C THR A 132 5.20 1.97 -3.31
N HIS A 133 3.89 1.71 -3.32
CA HIS A 133 3.09 1.61 -4.56
C HIS A 133 3.28 2.81 -5.50
N ASP A 134 3.33 4.03 -4.96
CA ASP A 134 3.52 5.23 -5.79
C ASP A 134 4.90 5.30 -6.44
N PHE A 135 5.90 4.62 -5.87
CA PHE A 135 7.21 4.50 -6.51
C PHE A 135 7.11 3.66 -7.78
N THR A 136 6.22 2.67 -7.84
CA THR A 136 5.93 1.91 -9.06
C THR A 136 5.34 2.82 -10.13
N HIS A 137 4.34 3.65 -9.80
CA HIS A 137 3.79 4.61 -10.75
C HIS A 137 4.83 5.59 -11.29
N ILE A 138 5.73 6.05 -10.43
CA ILE A 138 6.82 6.96 -10.81
C ILE A 138 7.82 6.24 -11.71
N ALA A 139 8.27 5.05 -11.33
CA ALA A 139 9.27 4.29 -12.08
C ALA A 139 8.77 3.85 -13.45
N LEU A 140 7.46 3.62 -13.60
CA LEU A 140 6.85 3.17 -14.85
C LEU A 140 6.16 4.31 -15.64
N GLU A 141 6.27 5.56 -15.19
CA GLU A 141 5.57 6.73 -15.75
C GLU A 141 4.06 6.52 -15.96
N GLN A 142 3.44 5.69 -15.11
CA GLN A 142 2.04 5.33 -15.23
C GLN A 142 1.14 6.41 -14.62
N LYS A 143 0.04 6.72 -15.32
CA LYS A 143 -1.01 7.59 -14.79
C LYS A 143 -1.80 6.85 -13.69
N THR A 144 -2.25 7.59 -12.69
CA THR A 144 -3.08 7.10 -11.59
C THR A 144 -4.56 7.20 -11.92
N ASN A 145 -4.97 6.72 -13.09
CA ASN A 145 -6.37 6.71 -13.50
C ASN A 145 -6.76 5.33 -14.03
N MET A 146 -7.85 4.78 -13.53
CA MET A 146 -8.27 3.43 -13.93
C MET A 146 -8.62 3.26 -15.40
N LEU A 147 -8.84 4.37 -16.09
CA LEU A 147 -9.21 4.41 -17.51
C LEU A 147 -7.99 4.61 -18.42
N GLY A 148 -6.79 4.77 -17.87
CA GLY A 148 -5.54 4.77 -18.63
C GLY A 148 -5.25 3.35 -19.12
N GLY A 149 -5.41 3.11 -20.42
CA GLY A 149 -5.39 1.79 -21.03
C GLY A 149 -4.10 0.99 -20.79
N SER A 150 -4.05 0.25 -19.68
CA SER A 150 -3.22 -0.95 -19.48
C SER A 150 -3.41 -1.45 -18.04
N SER A 151 -4.47 -2.24 -17.84
CA SER A 151 -4.71 -3.37 -16.92
C SER A 151 -3.85 -3.66 -15.66
N SER A 152 -3.15 -2.72 -15.02
CA SER A 152 -2.27 -3.03 -13.88
C SER A 152 -2.52 -2.25 -12.60
N GLU A 153 -3.77 -1.82 -12.33
CA GLU A 153 -4.14 -1.17 -11.05
C GLU A 153 -4.41 -2.14 -9.88
N ILE A 154 -4.09 -3.43 -10.03
CA ILE A 154 -4.29 -4.42 -8.95
C ILE A 154 -2.98 -4.68 -8.16
N PHE A 155 -1.86 -4.05 -8.54
CA PHE A 155 -0.53 -4.25 -7.93
C PHE A 155 0.21 -2.92 -7.76
#